data_AF-A0A1J3DSH5-F1
#
_entry.id   AF-A0A1J3DSH5-F1
#
_cell.length_a   1.000
_cell.length_b   1.000
_cell.length_c   1.000
_cell.angle_alpha   90.00
_cell.angle_beta   90.00
_cell.angle_gamma   90.00
#
_symmetry.space_group_name_H-M   'P 1'
#
loop_
_entity.id
_entity.type
_entity.pdbx_description
1 polymer ?
#
loop_
_entity_poly.entity_id
_entity_poly.type
_entity_poly.pdbx_seq_one_letter_code
_entity_poly.pdbx_strand_id
1 'polypeptide(L)' 'HGNEVSHWVPKRVNFQMEGIHVSSIACGPYHTAVVTSAGQLFTFGDGTFGVLGHGDRKSVFIPREVDSLKGLRTVRAAC' A
#
# COMPACT_ATOMS: atom_id res chain seq x y z
N HIS A 1 5.06 5.47 11.76
CA HIS A 1 4.32 4.69 10.77
C HIS A 1 5.23 3.52 10.43
N GLY A 2 4.68 2.30 10.27
CA GLY A 2 5.50 1.08 10.14
C GLY A 2 5.47 0.14 11.35
N ASN A 3 4.44 0.22 12.19
CA ASN A 3 4.13 -0.72 13.27
C ASN A 3 2.61 -0.85 13.41
N GLU A 4 2.13 -1.82 14.19
CA GLU A 4 0.70 -2.08 14.41
C GLU A 4 0.02 -1.06 15.35
N VAL A 5 0.68 0.08 15.63
CA VAL A 5 0.22 1.06 16.61
C VAL A 5 -0.66 2.11 15.95
N SER A 6 -1.89 2.23 16.44
CA SER A 6 -2.81 3.29 16.04
C SER A 6 -2.29 4.67 16.45
N HIS A 7 -2.55 5.68 15.62
CA HIS A 7 -2.11 7.05 15.85
C HIS A 7 -3.31 8.00 15.84
N TRP A 8 -3.48 8.76 16.93
CA TRP A 8 -4.58 9.72 17.10
C TRP A 8 -4.34 11.07 16.41
N VAL A 9 -3.13 11.28 15.88
CA VAL A 9 -2.75 12.48 15.11
C VAL A 9 -2.18 12.05 13.76
N PRO A 10 -2.36 12.85 12.69
CA PRO A 10 -1.81 12.55 11.38
C PRO A 10 -0.29 12.31 11.47
N LYS A 11 0.15 11.15 10.98
CA LYS A 11 1.56 10.78 10.96
C LYS A 11 1.99 10.44 9.54
N ARG A 12 2.98 11.18 9.04
CA ARG A 12 3.54 10.97 7.71
C ARG A 12 4.09 9.54 7.58
N VAL A 13 3.78 8.91 6.46
CA VAL A 13 4.32 7.59 6.08
C VAL A 13 5.67 7.84 5.40
N ASN A 14 6.74 7.88 6.19
CA ASN A 14 8.08 8.27 5.70
C ASN A 14 8.82 7.16 4.95
N PHE A 15 8.44 5.89 5.14
CA PHE A 15 9.23 4.76 4.64
C PHE A 15 8.85 4.41 3.20
N GLN A 16 9.86 4.29 2.31
CA GLN A 16 9.76 3.86 0.90
C GLN A 16 8.94 4.72 -0.07
N MET A 17 8.36 5.84 0.38
CA MET A 17 7.58 6.76 -0.48
C MET A 17 8.12 8.19 -0.53
N GLU A 18 9.35 8.43 -0.07
CA GLU A 18 9.98 9.76 -0.17
C GLU A 18 10.30 10.09 -1.63
N GLY A 19 9.85 11.26 -2.10
CA GLY A 19 9.95 11.66 -3.50
C GLY A 19 8.94 10.97 -4.43
N ILE A 20 8.06 10.10 -3.93
CA ILE A 20 7.01 9.45 -4.71
C ILE A 20 5.75 10.31 -4.71
N HIS A 21 5.32 10.72 -5.90
CA HIS A 21 4.03 11.37 -6.07
C HIS A 21 2.91 10.34 -6.05
N VAL A 22 1.99 10.47 -5.10
CA VAL A 22 0.78 9.63 -4.99
C VAL A 22 -0.31 10.22 -5.87
N SER A 23 -0.96 9.38 -6.68
CA SER A 23 -2.07 9.77 -7.56
C SER A 23 -3.43 9.34 -6.99
N SER A 24 -3.50 8.21 -6.31
CA SER A 24 -4.75 7.69 -5.72
C SER A 24 -4.45 6.81 -4.50
N ILE A 25 -5.39 6.78 -3.56
CA ILE A 25 -5.37 5.91 -2.38
C ILE A 25 -6.73 5.22 -2.27
N ALA A 26 -6.74 3.94 -1.90
CA ALA A 26 -7.93 3.20 -1.52
C ALA A 26 -7.71 2.55 -0.15
N CYS A 27 -8.72 2.63 0.72
CA CYS A 27 -8.66 2.11 2.08
C CYS A 27 -9.77 1.09 2.27
N GLY A 28 -9.38 -0.15 2.57
CA GLY A 28 -10.29 -1.18 3.06
C GLY A 28 -10.37 -1.16 4.59
N PRO A 29 -11.09 -2.11 5.20
CA PRO A 29 -11.26 -2.20 6.65
C PRO A 29 -9.93 -2.33 7.41
N TYR A 30 -8.98 -3.08 6.84
CA TYR A 30 -7.70 -3.42 7.48
C TYR A 30 -6.49 -3.30 6.55
N HIS A 31 -6.66 -2.79 5.33
CA HIS A 31 -5.57 -2.64 4.37
C HIS A 31 -5.71 -1.36 3.56
N THR A 32 -4.61 -0.94 2.94
CA THR A 32 -4.52 0.28 2.14
C THR A 32 -3.76 -0.03 0.86
N ALA A 33 -4.27 0.50 -0.25
CA ALA A 33 -3.64 0.48 -1.56
C ALA A 33 -3.29 1.92 -1.99
N VAL A 34 -2.08 2.10 -2.51
CA VAL A 34 -1.56 3.39 -2.96
C VAL A 34 -1.10 3.25 -4.40
N VAL A 35 -1.63 4.10 -5.28
CA VAL A 35 -1.20 4.21 -6.67
C VAL A 35 -0.36 5.47 -6.81
N THR A 36 0.82 5.33 -7.41
CA THR A 36 1.72 6.46 -7.68
C THR A 36 1.40 7.11 -9.02
N SER A 37 1.88 8.34 -9.25
CA SER A 37 1.80 9.00 -10.55
C SER A 37 2.61 8.28 -11.64
N ALA A 38 3.60 7.47 -11.23
CA ALA A 38 4.35 6.58 -12.11
C ALA A 38 3.57 5.31 -12.48
N GLY A 39 2.41 5.06 -11.86
CA GLY A 39 1.56 3.89 -12.11
C GLY A 39 1.93 2.65 -11.31
N GLN A 40 2.75 2.79 -10.28
CA GLN A 40 3.11 1.70 -9.38
C GLN A 40 2.02 1.51 -8.32
N LEU A 41 1.75 0.25 -7.95
CA LEU A 41 0.82 -0.11 -6.88
C LEU A 41 1.59 -0.58 -5.65
N PHE A 42 1.29 0.04 -4.51
CA PHE A 42 1.78 -0.38 -3.20
C PHE A 42 0.61 -0.81 -2.33
N THR A 43 0.77 -1.88 -1.56
CA THR A 43 -0.25 -2.36 -0.62
C THR A 43 0.38 -2.66 0.74
N PHE A 44 -0.37 -2.36 1.81
CA PHE A 44 0.04 -2.62 3.19
C PHE A 44 -1.20 -2.74 4.11
N GLY A 45 -1.03 -3.34 5.27
CA GLY A 45 -2.05 -3.67 6.26
C GLY A 45 -2.11 -5.16 6.56
N ASP A 46 -3.30 -5.62 6.90
CA ASP A 46 -3.58 -7.02 7.17
C ASP A 46 -3.54 -7.86 5.89
N GLY A 47 -2.74 -8.93 5.90
CA GLY A 47 -2.53 -9.82 4.77
C GLY A 47 -3.43 -11.05 4.74
N THR A 48 -4.39 -11.14 5.66
CA THR A 48 -5.28 -12.30 5.74
C THR A 48 -6.00 -12.50 4.40
N PHE A 49 -6.14 -13.75 3.99
CA PHE A 49 -6.70 -14.14 2.69
C PHE A 49 -5.90 -13.68 1.45
N GLY A 50 -4.70 -13.11 1.62
CA GLY A 50 -3.85 -12.70 0.50
C GLY A 50 -4.29 -11.40 -0.17
N VAL A 51 -5.09 -10.58 0.53
CA VAL A 51 -5.68 -9.33 0.01
C VAL A 51 -4.66 -8.29 -0.43
N LEU A 52 -3.40 -8.40 0.00
CA LEU A 52 -2.34 -7.48 -0.38
C LEU A 52 -1.75 -7.77 -1.77
N GLY A 53 -1.98 -8.95 -2.35
CA GLY A 53 -1.50 -9.27 -3.69
C GLY A 53 -0.01 -9.61 -3.81
N HIS A 54 0.67 -9.86 -2.69
CA HIS A 54 2.12 -10.17 -2.63
C HIS A 54 2.48 -11.64 -2.89
N GLY A 55 1.50 -12.47 -3.25
CA GLY A 55 1.69 -13.92 -3.42
C GLY A 55 1.79 -14.71 -2.11
N ASP A 56 1.52 -14.06 -0.98
CA ASP A 56 1.46 -14.69 0.34
C ASP A 56 0.28 -14.13 1.16
N ARG A 57 0.13 -14.62 2.40
CA ARG A 57 -0.92 -14.21 3.35
C ARG A 57 -0.34 -13.44 4.54
N LYS A 58 0.84 -12.85 4.40
CA LYS A 58 1.53 -12.16 5.49
C LYS A 58 1.05 -10.72 5.59
N SER A 59 0.82 -10.25 6.82
CA SER A 59 0.57 -8.83 7.07
C SER A 59 1.84 -8.02 6.86
N VAL A 60 1.69 -6.85 6.24
CA VAL A 60 2.81 -5.98 5.84
C VAL A 60 2.47 -4.57 6.26
N PHE A 61 3.15 -4.01 7.26
CA PHE A 61 2.79 -2.70 7.84
C PHE A 61 3.56 -1.51 7.25
N ILE A 62 4.34 -1.76 6.20
CA ILE A 62 5.06 -0.76 5.42
C ILE A 62 4.65 -0.90 3.95
N PRO A 63 4.48 0.20 3.20
CA PRO A 63 4.10 0.12 1.79
C PRO A 63 5.06 -0.79 1.01
N ARG A 64 4.54 -1.89 0.45
CA ARG A 64 5.30 -2.81 -0.41
C ARG A 64 4.72 -2.78 -1.81
N GLU A 65 5.58 -2.67 -2.82
CA GLU A 65 5.17 -2.70 -4.22
C GLU A 65 4.64 -4.09 -4.59
N VAL A 66 3.53 -4.13 -5.34
CA VAL A 66 2.94 -5.37 -5.84
C VAL A 66 3.70 -5.82 -7.09
N ASP A 67 4.58 -6.80 -6.93
CA ASP A 67 5.49 -7.27 -7.98
C ASP A 67 4.76 -7.77 -9.25
N SER A 68 3.58 -8.37 -9.09
CA SER A 68 2.78 -8.92 -10.19
C SER A 68 2.24 -7.88 -11.17
N LEU A 69 2.24 -6.60 -10.78
CA LEU A 69 1.81 -5.47 -11.63
C LEU A 69 2.99 -4.65 -12.17
N LYS A 70 4.24 -5.04 -11.89
CA LYS A 70 5.41 -4.34 -12.43
C LYS A 70 5.40 -4.39 -13.97
N GLY A 71 5.66 -3.24 -14.59
CA GLY A 71 5.60 -3.06 -16.04
C GLY A 71 4.21 -2.72 -16.58
N LEU A 72 3.16 -2.81 -15.75
CA LEU A 72 1.84 -2.27 -16.07
C LEU A 72 1.67 -0.89 -15.43
N ARG A 73 0.84 -0.04 -16.07
CA ARG A 73 0.49 1.27 -15.53
C ARG A 73 -0.83 1.18 -14.75
N THR A 74 -0.74 1.02 -13.44
CA THR A 74 -1.92 1.04 -12.57
C THR A 74 -2.49 2.45 -12.52
N VAL A 75 -3.81 2.58 -12.74
CA VAL A 75 -4.50 3.89 -12.77
C VAL A 75 -5.37 4.11 -11.54
N ARG A 76 -6.04 3.05 -11.07
CA ARG A 76 -6.90 3.06 -9.88
C ARG A 76 -6.82 1.73 -9.17
N ALA A 77 -7.07 1.77 -7.87
CA ALA A 77 -7.30 0.61 -7.01
C ALA A 77 -8.58 0.85 -6.19
N ALA A 78 -9.23 -0.24 -5.78
CA ALA A 78 -10.37 -0.25 -4.87
C ALA A 78 -10.19 -1.40 -3.87
N CYS A 79 -10.72 -1.21 -2.66
CA CYS A 79 -10.57 -2.12 -1.53
C CYS A 79 -11.94 -2.50 -0.97
#